data_AF-A0AAN8IVM5-F1
#
_entry.id   AF-A0AAN8IVM5-F1
#
_cell.length_a   1.000
_cell.length_b   1.000
_cell.length_c   1.000
_cell.angle_alpha   90.00
_cell.angle_beta   90.00
_cell.angle_gamma   90.00
#
_symmetry.space_group_name_H-M   'P 1'
#
loop_
_entity.id
_entity.type
_entity.pdbx_description
1 polymer ?
#
loop_
_entity_poly.entity_id
_entity_poly.type
_entity_poly.pdbx_seq_one_letter_code
_entity_poly.pdbx_strand_id
1 'polypeptide(L)'
;MFSHQTPEHAYNMCTIPSAGTQQLLVQSIGCVLTLYQGDQCVFSRSPLPALYPGPLSYCYPSSSLITTNGGRLHSVKFSLLAGLGNTGKRVTFDWTFNLGDTCVDMAMEDTPPIQPSIICLCRYTVYCLNTSGTVRWQIRL
;
A
#
# COMPACT_ATOMS: atom_id res chain seq x y z
N MET A 1 8.34 7.52 23.41
CA MET A 1 7.38 8.17 22.49
C MET A 1 8.18 9.13 21.64
N PHE A 2 8.08 9.03 20.31
CA PHE A 2 8.86 9.83 19.36
C PHE A 2 7.92 10.65 18.48
N SER A 3 8.41 11.75 17.91
CA SER A 3 7.67 12.60 16.97
C SER A 3 8.54 12.87 15.76
N HIS A 4 7.94 12.79 14.57
CA HIS A 4 8.61 13.04 13.29
C HIS A 4 7.95 14.24 12.61
N GLN A 5 8.75 15.23 12.21
CA GLN A 5 8.28 16.29 11.34
C GLN A 5 8.32 15.80 9.90
N THR A 6 7.17 15.78 9.21
CA THR A 6 7.13 15.42 7.80
C THR A 6 7.45 16.65 6.94
N PRO A 7 8.30 16.52 5.90
CA PRO A 7 8.65 17.64 5.01
C PRO A 7 7.48 18.06 4.10
N GLU A 8 6.54 17.14 3.88
CA GLU A 8 5.31 17.35 3.10
C GLU A 8 4.09 16.91 3.93
N HIS A 9 2.91 17.42 3.58
CA HIS A 9 1.66 16.98 4.19
C HIS A 9 1.42 15.48 3.94
N ALA A 10 1.17 14.75 5.03
CA ALA A 10 0.77 13.35 4.98
C ALA A 10 -0.67 13.22 4.44
N TYR A 11 -0.91 12.16 3.66
CA TYR A 11 -2.21 11.77 3.16
C TYR A 11 -2.79 10.58 3.95
N ASN A 12 -2.06 9.48 4.04
CA ASN A 12 -2.42 8.30 4.83
C ASN A 12 -1.17 7.55 5.33
N MET A 13 -1.37 6.47 6.07
CA MET A 13 -0.29 5.62 6.55
C MET A 13 -0.76 4.18 6.77
N CYS A 14 0.18 3.23 6.76
CA CYS A 14 -0.07 1.86 7.18
C CYS A 14 1.10 1.32 8.02
N THR A 15 0.85 0.27 8.81
CA THR A 15 1.87 -0.40 9.61
C THR A 15 2.58 -1.48 8.80
N ILE A 16 3.91 -1.53 8.91
CA ILE A 16 4.73 -2.58 8.31
C ILE A 16 5.33 -3.43 9.44
N PRO A 17 5.22 -4.77 9.37
CA PRO A 17 5.84 -5.66 10.35
C PRO A 17 7.37 -5.60 10.24
N SER A 18 8.04 -5.55 11.39
CA SER A 18 9.48 -5.72 11.50
C SER A 18 9.82 -6.48 12.78
N ALA A 19 10.96 -7.15 12.80
CA ALA A 19 11.41 -7.99 13.91
C ALA A 19 11.70 -7.13 15.15
N GLY A 20 10.71 -7.00 16.03
CA GLY A 20 10.85 -6.35 17.34
C GLY A 20 10.35 -4.91 17.44
N THR A 21 9.97 -4.25 16.35
CA THR A 21 9.35 -2.92 16.41
C THR A 21 8.41 -2.71 15.21
N GLN A 22 7.22 -2.17 15.45
CA GLN A 22 6.35 -1.77 14.34
C GLN A 22 6.97 -0.61 13.56
N GLN A 23 6.93 -0.70 12.23
CA GLN A 23 7.32 0.38 11.34
C GLN A 23 6.06 1.07 10.81
N LEU A 24 6.15 2.36 10.54
CA LEU A 24 5.06 3.15 9.95
C LEU A 24 5.48 3.62 8.56
N LEU A 25 4.70 3.24 7.56
CA LEU A 25 4.85 3.74 6.20
C LEU A 25 3.83 4.86 5.98
N VAL A 26 4.30 6.08 5.78
CA VAL A 26 3.49 7.27 5.55
C VAL A 26 3.54 7.62 4.07
N GLN A 27 2.38 7.89 3.48
CA GLN A 27 2.27 8.44 2.13
C GLN A 27 1.96 9.93 2.21
N SER A 28 2.71 10.76 1.49
CA SER A 28 2.44 12.20 1.35
C SER A 28 1.44 12.51 0.23
N ILE A 29 0.97 13.76 0.18
CA ILE A 29 0.12 14.25 -0.91
C ILE A 29 0.82 14.22 -2.28
N GLY A 30 2.15 14.34 -2.31
CA GLY A 30 3.00 14.18 -3.49
C GLY A 30 3.38 12.73 -3.82
N CYS A 31 2.66 11.74 -3.26
CA CYS A 31 2.90 10.30 -3.47
C CYS A 31 4.26 9.80 -2.96
N VAL A 32 4.94 10.55 -2.09
CA VAL A 32 6.18 10.12 -1.46
C VAL A 32 5.85 9.13 -0.34
N LEU A 33 6.52 7.98 -0.36
CA LEU A 33 6.46 6.97 0.68
C LEU A 33 7.66 7.12 1.62
N THR A 34 7.38 7.36 2.89
CA THR A 34 8.37 7.52 3.95
C THR A 34 8.19 6.44 5.01
N LEU A 35 9.23 5.65 5.26
CA LEU A 35 9.22 4.60 6.28
C LEU A 35 9.91 5.09 7.55
N TYR A 36 9.20 5.01 8.67
CA TYR A 36 9.71 5.32 10.00
C TYR A 36 9.84 4.06 10.85
N GLN A 37 10.94 3.96 11.59
CA GLN A 37 11.18 2.92 12.59
C GLN A 37 11.68 3.58 13.88
N GLY A 38 10.84 3.63 14.91
CA GLY A 38 11.17 4.33 16.15
C GLY A 38 11.38 5.82 15.90
N ASP A 39 12.57 6.32 16.22
CA ASP A 39 13.01 7.71 16.00
C ASP A 39 13.75 7.92 14.68
N GLN A 40 13.89 6.89 13.85
CA GLN A 40 14.61 6.97 12.58
C GLN A 40 13.69 7.00 11.37
N CYS A 41 14.03 7.86 10.40
CA CYS A 41 13.51 7.77 9.04
C CYS A 41 14.38 6.80 8.24
N VAL A 42 13.86 5.61 7.93
CA VAL A 42 14.59 4.55 7.21
C VAL A 42 14.76 4.91 5.75
N PHE A 43 13.72 5.45 5.11
CA PHE A 43 13.79 5.96 3.73
C PHE A 43 12.65 6.93 3.44
N SER A 44 12.81 7.76 2.40
CA SER A 44 11.76 8.61 1.84
C SER A 44 11.93 8.70 0.31
N ARG A 45 10.92 8.29 -0.47
CA ARG A 45 11.00 8.21 -1.95
C ARG A 45 9.63 8.09 -2.61
N SER A 46 9.53 8.41 -3.90
CA SER A 46 8.32 8.23 -4.72
C SER A 46 8.52 7.13 -5.77
N PRO A 47 8.47 5.83 -5.39
CA PRO A 47 8.79 4.72 -6.29
C PRO A 47 7.61 4.33 -7.20
N LEU A 48 6.40 4.82 -6.89
CA LEU A 48 5.16 4.50 -7.58
C LEU A 48 4.90 5.53 -8.69
N PRO A 49 4.50 5.10 -9.91
CA PRO A 49 4.01 5.99 -10.96
C PRO A 49 2.59 6.47 -10.64
N ALA A 50 2.44 7.29 -9.59
CA ALA A 50 1.15 7.77 -9.10
C ALA A 50 1.02 9.29 -9.29
N LEU A 51 -0.09 9.73 -9.89
CA LEU A 51 -0.40 11.16 -10.06
C LEU A 51 -1.00 11.79 -8.79
N TYR A 52 -1.63 10.99 -7.95
CA TYR A 52 -2.31 11.40 -6.72
C TYR A 52 -2.29 10.23 -5.72
N PRO A 53 -2.29 10.50 -4.41
CA PRO A 53 -2.24 9.45 -3.42
C PRO A 53 -3.56 8.68 -3.39
N GLY A 54 -3.48 7.39 -3.07
CA GLY A 54 -4.65 6.52 -2.97
C GLY A 54 -4.56 5.66 -1.72
N PRO A 55 -5.58 4.83 -1.46
CA PRO A 55 -5.54 3.84 -0.39
C PRO A 55 -4.25 3.01 -0.39
N LEU A 56 -3.74 2.75 0.80
CA LEU A 56 -2.47 2.08 1.05
C LEU A 56 -2.66 1.04 2.15
N SER A 57 -2.28 -0.22 1.88
CA SER A 57 -2.37 -1.30 2.87
C SER A 57 -1.22 -2.28 2.72
N TYR A 58 -0.83 -2.93 3.83
CA TYR A 58 0.20 -3.95 3.83
C TYR A 58 -0.42 -5.34 3.91
N CYS A 59 -0.08 -6.20 2.95
CA CYS A 59 -0.50 -7.59 2.93
C CYS A 59 0.56 -8.47 3.61
N TYR A 60 0.24 -8.96 4.82
CA TYR A 60 1.14 -9.80 5.61
C TYR A 60 1.56 -11.10 4.90
N PRO A 61 0.62 -11.91 4.36
CA PRO A 61 0.97 -13.20 3.76
C PRO A 61 1.88 -13.08 2.53
N SER A 62 1.70 -12.06 1.70
CA SER A 62 2.54 -11.84 0.51
C SER A 62 3.69 -10.86 0.74
N SER A 63 3.86 -10.33 1.96
CA SER A 63 4.86 -9.32 2.30
C SER A 63 4.93 -8.17 1.29
N SER A 64 3.75 -7.71 0.86
CA SER A 64 3.59 -6.78 -0.25
C SER A 64 2.80 -5.57 0.19
N LEU A 65 3.20 -4.41 -0.34
CA LEU A 65 2.43 -3.18 -0.24
C LEU A 65 1.39 -3.17 -1.35
N ILE A 66 0.14 -2.96 -0.97
CA ILE A 66 -0.99 -2.83 -1.89
C ILE A 66 -1.39 -1.36 -1.94
N THR A 67 -1.52 -0.82 -3.14
CA THR A 67 -1.88 0.58 -3.36
C THR A 67 -2.74 0.71 -4.60
N THR A 68 -3.49 1.81 -4.72
CA THR A 68 -4.28 2.10 -5.91
C THR A 68 -3.94 3.45 -6.49
N ASN A 69 -3.84 3.52 -7.82
CA ASN A 69 -3.77 4.78 -8.56
C ASN A 69 -4.45 4.62 -9.93
N GLY A 70 -5.15 5.65 -10.41
CA GLY A 70 -5.72 5.66 -11.77
C GLY A 70 -6.70 4.52 -12.06
N GLY A 71 -7.45 4.07 -11.05
CA GLY A 71 -8.38 2.95 -11.17
C GLY A 71 -7.71 1.58 -11.28
N ARG A 72 -6.42 1.47 -10.95
CA ARG A 72 -5.68 0.21 -10.88
C ARG A 72 -5.19 -0.06 -9.48
N LEU A 73 -5.30 -1.32 -9.08
CA LEU A 73 -4.69 -1.89 -7.89
C LEU A 73 -3.30 -2.41 -8.26
N HIS A 74 -2.32 -2.11 -7.42
CA HIS A 74 -0.93 -2.46 -7.61
C HIS A 74 -0.42 -3.19 -6.37
N SER A 75 0.21 -4.34 -6.59
CA SER A 75 0.96 -5.05 -5.56
C SER A 75 2.44 -4.92 -5.81
N VAL A 76 3.19 -4.56 -4.78
CA VAL A 76 4.63 -4.45 -4.84
C VAL A 76 5.26 -5.12 -3.63
N LYS A 77 6.20 -6.04 -3.86
CA LYS A 77 6.96 -6.67 -2.77
C LYS A 77 7.68 -5.59 -1.98
N PHE A 78 7.49 -5.59 -0.66
CA PHE A 78 8.05 -4.55 0.18
C PHE A 78 9.59 -4.55 0.17
N SER A 79 10.21 -5.72 0.02
CA SER A 79 11.67 -5.85 -0.13
C SER A 79 12.20 -5.14 -1.39
N LEU A 80 11.45 -5.19 -2.50
CA LEU A 80 11.81 -4.48 -3.73
C LEU A 80 11.67 -2.97 -3.54
N LEU A 81 10.59 -2.53 -2.89
CA LEU A 81 10.39 -1.12 -2.54
C LEU A 81 11.51 -0.60 -1.62
N ALA A 82 11.87 -1.38 -0.60
CA ALA A 82 12.92 -1.07 0.36
C ALA A 82 14.32 -1.00 -0.30
N GLY A 83 14.59 -1.89 -1.24
CA GLY A 83 15.90 -2.06 -1.90
C GLY A 83 16.20 -1.11 -3.06
N LEU A 84 15.26 -0.30 -3.54
CA LEU A 84 15.44 0.57 -4.73
C LEU A 84 16.57 1.61 -4.65
N GLY A 85 17.12 1.86 -3.46
CA GLY A 85 18.08 2.95 -3.22
C GLY A 85 17.54 4.31 -3.68
N ASN A 86 18.44 5.27 -3.94
CA ASN A 86 18.10 6.60 -4.49
C ASN A 86 18.28 6.66 -6.01
N THR A 87 18.17 5.52 -6.70
CA THR A 87 18.58 5.40 -8.11
C THR A 87 17.56 5.98 -9.11
N GLY A 88 16.43 6.52 -8.64
CA GLY A 88 15.34 7.01 -9.48
C GLY A 88 14.62 5.90 -10.28
N LYS A 89 14.99 4.63 -10.05
CA LYS A 89 14.36 3.48 -10.72
C LYS A 89 12.92 3.32 -10.24
N ARG A 90 12.01 3.11 -11.19
CA ARG A 90 10.61 2.79 -10.92
C ARG A 90 10.50 1.38 -10.36
N VAL A 91 9.52 1.18 -9.47
CA VAL A 91 9.30 -0.15 -8.92
C VAL A 91 8.63 -1.08 -9.94
N THR A 92 9.01 -2.34 -9.92
CA THR A 92 8.32 -3.40 -10.65
C THR A 92 7.18 -3.93 -9.78
N PHE A 93 5.97 -3.94 -10.34
CA PHE A 93 4.80 -4.52 -9.68
C PHE A 93 4.82 -6.05 -9.79
N ASP A 94 4.46 -6.73 -8.70
CA ASP A 94 4.29 -8.18 -8.68
C ASP A 94 3.06 -8.57 -9.51
N TRP A 95 1.97 -7.85 -9.30
CA TRP A 95 0.77 -7.92 -10.12
C TRP A 95 0.03 -6.59 -10.10
N THR A 96 -0.83 -6.40 -11.10
CA THR A 96 -1.76 -5.27 -11.17
C THR A 96 -3.14 -5.75 -11.55
N PHE A 97 -4.18 -5.15 -10.98
CA PHE A 97 -5.56 -5.43 -11.31
C PHE A 97 -6.29 -4.14 -11.70
N ASN A 98 -7.04 -4.16 -12.81
CA ASN A 98 -7.80 -2.99 -13.23
C ASN A 98 -9.17 -3.00 -12.53
N LEU A 99 -9.39 -2.05 -11.61
CA LEU A 99 -10.67 -1.89 -10.94
C LEU A 99 -11.70 -1.26 -11.88
N GLY A 100 -11.26 -0.47 -12.87
CA GLY A 100 -12.16 0.31 -13.73
C GLY A 100 -12.96 1.39 -12.98
N ASP A 101 -12.65 1.60 -11.70
CA ASP A 101 -13.33 2.51 -10.78
C ASP A 101 -12.30 3.11 -9.79
N THR A 102 -12.65 4.23 -9.17
CA THR A 102 -11.81 4.89 -8.17
C THR A 102 -11.96 4.20 -6.83
N CYS A 103 -10.88 3.57 -6.35
CA CYS A 103 -10.80 3.05 -4.99
C CYS A 103 -10.76 4.22 -3.99
N VAL A 104 -11.69 4.20 -3.04
CA VAL A 104 -11.86 5.19 -1.97
C VAL A 104 -11.16 4.72 -0.70
N ASP A 105 -11.29 3.43 -0.38
CA ASP A 105 -10.68 2.84 0.80
C ASP A 105 -10.28 1.38 0.56
N MET A 106 -9.32 0.89 1.34
CA MET A 106 -8.79 -0.46 1.24
C MET A 106 -8.52 -1.05 2.62
N ALA A 107 -9.00 -2.26 2.84
CA ALA A 107 -8.71 -3.04 4.03
C ALA A 107 -8.06 -4.38 3.65
N MET A 108 -7.11 -4.81 4.49
CA MET A 108 -6.57 -6.16 4.44
C MET A 108 -7.17 -6.95 5.58
N GLU A 109 -7.98 -7.95 5.25
CA GLU A 109 -8.60 -8.83 6.22
C GLU A 109 -7.86 -10.16 6.24
N ASP A 110 -7.24 -10.47 7.38
CA ASP A 110 -6.49 -11.71 7.62
C ASP A 110 -6.90 -12.27 8.99
N THR A 111 -8.17 -12.67 9.09
CA THR A 111 -8.74 -13.25 10.32
C THR A 111 -8.88 -14.76 10.13
N PRO A 112 -8.05 -15.60 10.77
CA PRO A 112 -8.20 -17.05 10.74
C PRO A 112 -9.60 -17.47 11.25
N PRO A 113 -10.27 -18.45 10.63
CA PRO A 113 -9.80 -19.36 9.59
C PRO A 113 -10.00 -18.86 8.15
N ILE A 114 -10.43 -17.61 7.97
CA ILE A 114 -10.72 -17.04 6.66
C ILE A 114 -9.41 -16.79 5.92
N GLN A 115 -9.35 -17.16 4.64
CA GLN A 115 -8.17 -16.86 3.84
C GLN A 115 -8.00 -15.34 3.68
N PRO A 116 -6.76 -14.82 3.76
CA PRO A 116 -6.51 -13.39 3.64
C PRO A 116 -7.13 -12.78 2.37
N SER A 117 -7.72 -11.59 2.53
CA SER A 117 -8.47 -10.89 1.48
C SER A 117 -8.09 -9.42 1.43
N ILE A 118 -7.92 -8.89 0.22
CA ILE A 118 -7.83 -7.47 -0.05
C ILE A 118 -9.23 -6.98 -0.39
N ILE A 119 -9.81 -6.15 0.46
CA ILE A 119 -11.12 -5.52 0.22
C ILE A 119 -10.88 -4.10 -0.28
N CYS A 120 -11.36 -3.80 -1.48
CA CYS A 120 -11.28 -2.47 -2.09
C CYS A 120 -12.70 -1.90 -2.18
N LEU A 121 -12.95 -0.81 -1.46
CA LEU A 121 -14.17 -0.03 -1.60
C LEU A 121 -13.95 1.01 -2.71
N CYS A 122 -14.61 0.83 -3.84
CA CYS A 122 -14.64 1.82 -4.91
C CYS A 122 -15.94 2.65 -4.87
N ARG A 123 -16.10 3.59 -5.81
CA ARG A 123 -17.30 4.45 -5.86
C ARG A 123 -18.59 3.69 -6.17
N TYR A 124 -18.51 2.67 -7.02
CA TYR A 124 -19.67 1.93 -7.52
C TYR A 124 -19.58 0.43 -7.28
N THR A 125 -18.43 -0.07 -6.86
CA THR A 125 -18.22 -1.51 -6.67
C THR A 125 -17.33 -1.77 -5.45
N VAL A 126 -17.68 -2.78 -4.67
CA VAL A 126 -16.79 -3.38 -3.67
C VAL A 126 -16.15 -4.62 -4.27
N TYR A 127 -14.82 -4.66 -4.26
CA TYR A 127 -14.05 -5.82 -4.70
C TYR A 127 -13.47 -6.56 -3.50
N CYS A 128 -13.51 -7.89 -3.54
CA CYS A 128 -12.70 -8.73 -2.69
C CYS A 128 -11.76 -9.56 -3.54
N LEU A 129 -10.46 -9.40 -3.31
CA LEU A 129 -9.41 -10.12 -4.02
C LEU A 129 -8.63 -11.00 -3.05
N ASN A 130 -8.06 -12.08 -3.56
CA ASN A 130 -7.03 -12.81 -2.84
C ASN A 130 -5.67 -12.06 -2.90
N THR A 131 -4.66 -12.57 -2.20
CA THR A 131 -3.32 -11.96 -2.13
C THR A 131 -2.55 -11.99 -3.47
N SER A 132 -3.01 -12.77 -4.44
CA SER A 132 -2.46 -12.85 -5.80
C SER A 132 -3.20 -11.96 -6.81
N GLY A 133 -4.15 -11.14 -6.36
CA GLY A 133 -4.86 -10.17 -7.22
C GLY A 133 -5.99 -10.78 -8.05
N THR A 134 -6.42 -12.00 -7.74
CA THR A 134 -7.61 -12.62 -8.34
C THR A 134 -8.86 -12.22 -7.57
N VAL A 135 -9.90 -11.81 -8.28
CA VAL A 135 -11.21 -11.48 -7.68
C VAL A 135 -11.85 -12.74 -7.12
N ARG A 136 -12.23 -12.70 -5.84
CA ARG A 136 -13.06 -13.73 -5.18
C ARG A 136 -14.54 -13.44 -5.39
N TRP A 137 -14.92 -12.19 -5.18
CA TRP A 137 -16.27 -11.70 -5.42
C TRP A 137 -16.24 -10.18 -5.61
N GLN A 138 -17.30 -9.66 -6.20
CA GLN A 138 -17.53 -8.22 -6.32
C GLN A 138 -19.02 -7.93 -6.13
N ILE A 139 -19.32 -6.77 -5.55
CA ILE A 139 -20.69 -6.30 -5.34
C ILE A 139 -20.81 -4.90 -5.93
N ARG A 140 -21.79 -4.68 -6.80
CA ARG A 140 -22.12 -3.36 -7.30
C ARG A 140 -22.98 -2.63 -6.26
N LEU A 141 -22.60 -1.40 -5.92
CA LEU A 141 -23.31 -0.51 -5.00
C LEU A 141 -24.47 0.21 -5.70
#